data_AF-A0A383B3N6-F1
#
_entry.id   AF-A0A383B3N6-F1
#
_cell.length_a   1.000
_cell.length_b   1.000
_cell.length_c   1.000
_cell.angle_alpha   90.00
_cell.angle_beta   90.00
_cell.angle_gamma   90.00
#
_symmetry.space_group_name_H-M   'P 1'
#
loop_
_entity.id
_entity.type
_entity.pdbx_description
1 polymer ?
#
loop_
_entity_poly.entity_id
_entity_poly.type
_entity_poly.pdbx_seq_one_letter_code
_entity_poly.pdbx_strand_id
1 'polypeptide(L)' 'MNSVSEKDQALRFYRQLLRVRTFEERVSEMFVKGETAGSMLHLSIGEEAGAVGVIGAMREGDDFTTHHRGHGIFLAR' A
#
# COMPACT_ATOMS: atom_id res chain seq x y z
N MET A 1 28.41 0.96 -10.57
CA MET A 1 27.04 0.98 -10.00
C MET A 1 26.08 0.77 -11.16
N ASN A 2 25.36 -0.35 -11.22
CA ASN A 2 24.32 -0.54 -12.24
C ASN A 2 23.14 0.34 -11.88
N SER A 3 22.83 1.32 -12.72
CA SER A 3 21.61 2.10 -12.61
C SER A 3 20.41 1.18 -12.82
N VAL A 4 19.44 1.27 -11.93
CA VAL A 4 18.15 0.60 -12.09
C VAL A 4 17.46 1.18 -13.33
N SER A 5 16.97 0.33 -14.24
CA SER A 5 16.27 0.83 -15.42
C SER A 5 14.91 1.43 -15.04
N GLU A 6 14.44 2.40 -15.84
CA GLU A 6 13.09 2.99 -15.67
C GLU A 6 11.99 1.92 -15.70
N LYS A 7 12.16 0.91 -16.57
CA LYS A 7 11.25 -0.23 -16.66
C LYS A 7 11.20 -1.03 -15.36
N ASP A 8 12.35 -1.30 -14.75
CA ASP A 8 12.41 -2.03 -13.49
C ASP A 8 11.78 -1.23 -12.36
N GLN A 9 11.95 0.09 -12.36
CA GLN A 9 11.30 0.97 -11.39
C GLN A 9 9.79 1.00 -11.56
N ALA A 10 9.30 1.15 -12.79
CA ALA A 10 7.87 1.10 -13.09
C ALA A 10 7.25 -0.25 -12.68
N LEU A 11 7.94 -1.37 -12.95
CA LEU A 11 7.50 -2.70 -12.53
C LEU A 11 7.47 -2.86 -11.01
N ARG A 12 8.43 -2.28 -10.28
CA ARG A 12 8.40 -2.28 -8.81
C ARG A 12 7.19 -1.52 -8.28
N PHE A 13 6.93 -0.31 -8.78
CA PHE A 13 5.76 0.47 -8.36
C PHE A 13 4.46 -0.24 -8.72
N TYR A 14 4.33 -0.78 -9.93
CA TYR A 14 3.15 -1.51 -10.35
C TYR A 14 2.85 -2.71 -9.43
N ARG A 15 3.88 -3.49 -9.05
CA ARG A 15 3.71 -4.61 -8.11
C ARG A 15 3.25 -4.13 -6.73
N GLN A 16 3.76 -3.00 -6.25
CA GLN A 16 3.33 -2.43 -4.97
C GLN A 16 1.89 -1.91 -5.03
N LEU A 17 1.50 -1.24 -6.11
CA LEU A 17 0.12 -0.79 -6.32
C LEU A 17 -0.86 -1.98 -6.30
N LEU A 18 -0.52 -3.05 -7.03
CA LEU A 18 -1.30 -4.29 -7.03
C LEU A 18 -1.35 -4.95 -5.66
N ARG A 19 -0.24 -4.96 -4.91
CA ARG A 19 -0.20 -5.50 -3.55
C ARG A 19 -1.18 -4.78 -2.63
N VAL A 20 -1.20 -3.45 -2.66
CA VAL A 20 -2.14 -2.66 -1.87
C VAL A 20 -3.57 -2.96 -2.29
N ARG A 21 -3.87 -2.91 -3.59
CA ARG A 21 -5.21 -3.20 -4.10
C ARG A 21 -5.73 -4.57 -3.68
N THR A 22 -4.94 -5.62 -3.93
CA THR A 22 -5.34 -7.00 -3.66
C THR A 22 -5.50 -7.27 -2.16
N PHE A 23 -4.67 -6.65 -1.32
CA PHE A 23 -4.85 -6.71 0.12
C PHE A 23 -6.17 -6.07 0.56
N GLU A 24 -6.46 -4.86 0.09
CA GLU A 24 -7.68 -4.13 0.47
C GLU A 24 -8.95 -4.85 0.00
N GLU A 25 -8.94 -5.39 -1.23
CA GLU A 25 -10.03 -6.24 -1.74
C GLU A 25 -10.23 -7.47 -0.86
N ARG A 26 -9.14 -8.14 -0.47
CA ARG A 26 -9.22 -9.34 0.38
C ARG A 26 -9.74 -9.03 1.78
N VAL A 27 -9.27 -7.94 2.39
CA VAL A 27 -9.74 -7.52 3.71
C VAL A 27 -11.22 -7.12 3.64
N SER A 28 -11.65 -6.47 2.57
CA SER A 28 -13.07 -6.16 2.32
C SER A 28 -13.93 -7.43 2.28
N GLU A 29 -13.51 -8.45 1.54
CA GLU A 29 -14.21 -9.75 1.51
C GLU A 29 -14.31 -10.40 2.88
N MET A 30 -13.21 -10.41 3.64
CA MET A 30 -13.17 -11.00 4.98
C MET A 30 -14.05 -10.23 5.95
N PHE A 31 -14.11 -8.90 5.86
CA PHE A 31 -14.95 -8.07 6.71
C PHE A 31 -16.43 -8.37 6.49
N VAL A 32 -16.86 -8.50 5.24
CA VAL A 32 -18.25 -8.89 4.90
C VAL A 32 -18.60 -10.27 5.47
N LYS A 33 -17.62 -11.18 5.57
CA LYS A 33 -17.80 -12.51 6.19
C LYS A 33 -17.74 -12.50 7.72
N GLY A 34 -17.43 -11.38 8.34
CA GLY A 34 -17.20 -11.29 9.79
C GLY A 34 -15.89 -11.97 10.24
N GLU A 35 -14.93 -12.14 9.34
CA GLU A 35 -13.65 -12.81 9.60
C GLU A 35 -12.54 -11.84 10.06
N THR A 36 -12.85 -10.55 10.17
CA THR A 36 -11.91 -9.51 10.63
C THR A 36 -12.21 -9.10 12.07
N ALA A 37 -11.19 -8.65 12.79
CA ALA A 37 -11.36 -8.02 14.10
C ALA A 37 -11.96 -6.61 13.97
N GLY A 38 -12.83 -6.23 14.91
CA GLY A 38 -13.44 -4.90 14.98
C GLY A 38 -14.74 -4.77 14.19
N SER A 39 -15.42 -3.63 14.38
CA SER A 39 -16.72 -3.33 13.74
C SER A 39 -16.62 -2.34 12.58
N MET A 40 -15.44 -1.80 12.29
CA MET A 40 -15.21 -0.80 11.25
C MET A 40 -14.01 -1.19 10.39
N LEU A 41 -14.13 -0.94 9.09
CA LEU A 41 -13.08 -1.13 8.11
C LEU A 41 -12.93 0.13 7.25
N HIS A 42 -11.70 0.60 7.11
CA HIS A 42 -11.37 1.79 6.34
C HIS A 42 -10.38 1.42 5.24
N LEU A 43 -10.90 1.24 4.04
CA LEU A 43 -10.11 0.91 2.86
C LEU A 43 -9.53 2.18 2.22
N SER A 44 -8.34 2.08 1.64
CA SER A 44 -7.73 3.10 0.79
C SER A 44 -7.70 2.69 -0.69
N ILE A 45 -8.72 1.95 -1.15
CA ILE A 45 -8.88 1.56 -2.56
C ILE A 45 -9.00 2.83 -3.42
N GLY A 46 -8.13 2.96 -4.43
CA GLY A 46 -8.02 4.15 -5.28
C GLY A 46 -6.98 5.17 -4.80
N GLU A 47 -6.41 5.00 -3.60
CA GLU A 47 -5.37 5.87 -3.04
C GLU A 47 -3.97 5.24 -3.09
N GLU A 48 -3.80 4.12 -3.82
CA GLU A 48 -2.57 3.32 -3.80
C GLU A 48 -1.37 4.10 -4.32
N ALA A 49 -1.59 4.97 -5.32
CA ALA A 49 -0.53 5.81 -5.88
C ALA A 49 0.05 6.79 -4.85
N GLY A 50 -0.80 7.30 -3.94
CA GLY A 50 -0.34 8.16 -2.84
C GLY A 50 0.59 7.38 -1.91
N ALA A 51 0.18 6.16 -1.53
CA ALA A 51 0.98 5.34 -0.62
C ALA A 51 2.30 4.87 -1.23
N VAL A 52 2.25 4.25 -2.41
CA VAL A 52 3.44 3.73 -3.11
C VAL A 52 4.37 4.86 -3.53
N GLY A 53 3.82 6.00 -3.94
CA GLY A 53 4.59 7.18 -4.34
C GLY A 53 5.34 7.80 -3.16
N VAL A 54 4.67 8.05 -2.04
CA VAL A 54 5.30 8.61 -0.84
C VAL A 54 6.38 7.68 -0.32
N ILE A 55 6.06 6.41 -0.08
CA ILE A 55 7.04 5.45 0.45
C ILE A 55 8.20 5.24 -0.53
N GLY A 56 7.93 5.16 -1.83
CA GLY A 56 8.96 5.02 -2.85
C GLY A 56 9.91 6.21 -2.97
N ALA A 57 9.52 7.37 -2.44
CA ALA A 57 10.35 8.58 -2.39
C ALA A 57 11.06 8.78 -1.04
N MET A 58 10.69 8.02 0.01
CA MET A 58 11.35 8.09 1.31
C MET A 58 12.79 7.61 1.25
N ARG A 59 13.64 8.21 2.07
CA ARG A 59 15.03 7.83 2.27
C ARG A 59 15.17 6.96 3.51
N GLU A 60 16.32 6.30 3.62
CA GLU A 60 16.68 5.60 4.85
C GLU A 60 16.71 6.59 6.02
N GLY A 61 16.03 6.23 7.11
CA GLY A 61 15.87 7.08 8.30
C GLY A 61 14.62 7.97 8.31
N ASP A 62 13.92 8.13 7.18
CA ASP A 62 12.65 8.86 7.17
C ASP A 62 11.54 8.07 7.90
N ASP A 63 10.75 8.78 8.69
CA ASP A 63 9.62 8.24 9.44
C ASP A 63 8.27 8.72 8.88
N PHE A 64 7.19 8.00 9.15
CA PHE A 64 5.85 8.36 8.72
C PHE A 64 4.80 8.03 9.78
N THR A 65 3.69 8.75 9.72
CA THR A 65 2.47 8.40 10.45
C THR A 65 1.31 8.35 9.47
N THR A 66 0.20 7.75 9.90
CA THR A 66 -1.02 7.65 9.10
C THR A 66 -2.25 7.73 10.00
N HIS A 67 -3.41 7.85 9.37
CA HIS A 67 -4.71 7.88 10.04
C HIS A 67 -5.41 6.51 9.90
N HIS A 68 -6.73 6.50 9.98
CA HIS A 68 -7.56 5.29 9.94
C HIS A 68 -7.54 4.54 8.61
N ARG A 69 -7.03 5.12 7.51
CA ARG A 69 -6.85 4.49 6.18
C ARG A 69 -5.39 4.10 5.89
N GLY A 70 -4.72 3.53 6.89
CA GLY A 70 -3.26 3.37 6.87
C GLY A 70 -2.70 2.17 6.10
N HIS A 71 -3.53 1.20 5.71
CA HIS A 71 -3.05 -0.09 5.19
C HIS A 71 -2.06 0.07 4.02
N GLY A 72 -2.42 0.88 3.02
CA GLY A 72 -1.57 1.08 1.84
C GLY A 72 -0.17 1.61 2.16
N ILE A 73 -0.07 2.56 3.09
CA ILE A 73 1.22 3.16 3.50
C ILE A 73 2.10 2.10 4.17
N PHE A 74 1.54 1.30 5.08
CA PHE A 74 2.30 0.23 5.76
C PHE A 74 2.71 -0.89 4.80
N LEU A 75 1.88 -1.24 3.82
CA LEU A 75 2.17 -2.30 2.85
C LEU A 75 3.24 -1.91 1.81
N ALA A 76 3.37 -0.61 1.55
CA ALA A 76 4.34 -0.08 0.60
C ALA A 76 5.75 0.10 1.21
N ARG A 77 5.88 0.08 2.55
CA ARG A 77 7.15 0.14 3.32
C ARG A 77 7.90 -1.20 3.28
#